data_AF-A0A9Q4CUJ8-F1
#
_entry.id   AF-A0A9Q4CUJ8-F1
#
_cell.length_a   1.000
_cell.length_b   1.000
_cell.length_c   1.000
_cell.angle_alpha   90.00
_cell.angle_beta   90.00
_cell.angle_gamma   90.00
#
_symmetry.space_group_name_H-M   'P 1'
#
loop_
_entity.id
_entity.type
_entity.pdbx_description
1 polymer ?
#
loop_
_entity_poly.entity_id
_entity_poly.type
_entity_poly.pdbx_seq_one_letter_code
_entity_poly.pdbx_strand_id
1 'polypeptide(L)'
;TGRMAPSALRWARFLKTNAPLVALNGADIVDLQTGESIHQSGLSLEALRRVTAQLEDMQIPCQFHGHQQVVDTRSNPQDAGLLAVPGSIPHVHVPSLLEYLQRPEEPVLKLVVQCPDKAIFQSLYEEWNASSDWSISRGENLQLNLNAQGVSKFSGIYRLLPRLHVRLENVVAIGNGENDREMIFRAGAGYAMENSDSYLLEHHPARTLSNDEGGVAHVLRRYVSETHSRGFTKTLETLYRNSVKA
;
A
#
# COMPACT_ATOMS: atom_id res chain seq x y z
N THR A 1 3.59 -0.24 0.43
CA THR A 1 2.91 0.54 1.49
C THR A 1 1.49 0.87 1.08
N GLY A 2 0.58 1.12 2.03
CA GLY A 2 -0.79 1.58 1.75
C GLY A 2 -0.93 3.10 1.56
N ARG A 3 0.15 3.84 1.80
CA ARG A 3 0.23 5.31 1.65
C ARG A 3 0.49 5.71 0.20
N MET A 4 0.18 6.96 -0.15
CA MET A 4 0.66 7.61 -1.38
C MET A 4 2.19 7.80 -1.34
N ALA A 5 2.80 7.88 -2.52
CA ALA A 5 4.25 8.00 -2.65
C ALA A 5 4.84 9.21 -1.89
N PRO A 6 4.30 10.45 -1.96
CA PRO A 6 4.87 11.60 -1.26
C PRO A 6 5.04 11.39 0.26
N SER A 7 4.15 10.62 0.89
CA SER A 7 4.23 10.29 2.32
C SER A 7 5.34 9.30 2.66
N ALA A 8 5.73 8.46 1.70
CA ALA A 8 6.81 7.48 1.86
C ALA A 8 8.18 8.03 1.43
N LEU A 9 8.22 9.08 0.60
CA LEU A 9 9.47 9.68 0.08
C LEU A 9 10.44 10.07 1.20
N ARG A 10 9.95 10.61 2.33
CA ARG A 10 10.82 10.96 3.47
C ARG A 10 11.62 9.76 4.00
N TRP A 11 11.01 8.58 4.02
CA TRP A 11 11.64 7.35 4.51
C TRP A 11 12.57 6.76 3.46
N ALA A 12 12.18 6.81 2.19
CA ALA A 12 13.04 6.34 1.12
C ALA A 12 14.33 7.18 1.02
N ARG A 13 14.23 8.50 1.19
CA ARG A 13 15.40 9.40 1.31
C ARG A 13 16.26 9.08 2.53
N PHE A 14 15.64 8.84 3.69
CA PHE A 14 16.36 8.45 4.90
C PHE A 14 17.14 7.14 4.71
N LEU A 15 16.52 6.14 4.08
CA LEU A 15 17.14 4.86 3.75
C LEU A 15 18.15 4.93 2.61
N LYS A 16 18.21 6.06 1.87
CA LYS A 16 19.02 6.24 0.66
C LYS A 16 18.83 5.11 -0.36
N THR A 17 17.59 4.62 -0.47
CA THR A 17 17.27 3.55 -1.43
C THR A 17 17.02 4.13 -2.82
N ASN A 18 17.43 3.38 -3.84
CA ASN A 18 17.11 3.63 -5.25
C ASN A 18 16.06 2.65 -5.78
N ALA A 19 15.48 1.80 -4.93
CA ALA A 19 14.47 0.82 -5.33
C ALA A 19 13.12 1.52 -5.62
N PRO A 20 12.36 1.09 -6.63
CA PRO A 20 11.00 1.59 -6.85
C PRO A 20 10.10 1.40 -5.63
N LEU A 21 9.16 2.32 -5.45
CA LEU A 21 8.20 2.29 -4.36
C LEU A 21 6.87 1.68 -4.82
N VAL A 22 6.43 0.62 -4.16
CA VAL A 22 5.07 0.09 -4.28
C VAL A 22 4.16 0.86 -3.30
N ALA A 23 3.39 1.82 -3.80
CA ALA A 23 2.48 2.70 -3.07
C ALA A 23 1.00 2.27 -3.25
N LEU A 24 0.09 2.85 -2.45
CA LEU A 24 -1.36 2.64 -2.55
C LEU A 24 -1.77 1.16 -2.64
N ASN A 25 -1.18 0.32 -1.79
CA ASN A 25 -1.39 -1.14 -1.78
C ASN A 25 -1.04 -1.83 -3.11
N GLY A 26 -0.10 -1.30 -3.89
CA GLY A 26 0.29 -1.84 -5.20
C GLY A 26 -0.44 -1.24 -6.39
N ALA A 27 -1.36 -0.30 -6.16
CA ALA A 27 -2.02 0.43 -7.24
C ALA A 27 -1.11 1.43 -7.95
N ASP A 28 -0.05 1.89 -7.29
CA ASP A 28 0.94 2.80 -7.88
C ASP A 28 2.35 2.27 -7.62
N ILE A 29 3.15 2.16 -8.68
CA ILE A 29 4.56 1.81 -8.60
C ILE A 29 5.33 3.04 -9.06
N VAL A 30 6.14 3.63 -8.18
CA VAL A 30 6.77 4.93 -8.41
C VAL A 30 8.29 4.79 -8.49
N ASP A 31 8.88 5.38 -9.52
CA ASP A 31 10.32 5.60 -9.57
C ASP A 31 10.69 6.70 -8.59
N LEU A 32 11.54 6.40 -7.61
CA LEU A 32 11.90 7.36 -6.58
C LEU A 32 12.86 8.47 -7.03
N GLN A 33 13.55 8.27 -8.15
CA GLN A 33 14.48 9.26 -8.71
C GLN A 33 13.72 10.33 -9.48
N THR A 34 12.76 9.92 -10.32
CA THR A 34 11.97 10.84 -11.14
C THR A 34 10.69 11.31 -10.44
N GLY A 35 10.17 10.50 -9.51
CA GLY A 35 8.86 10.71 -8.89
C GLY A 35 7.69 10.24 -9.75
N GLU A 36 7.95 9.69 -10.94
CA GLU A 36 6.91 9.28 -11.89
C GLU A 36 6.39 7.86 -11.62
N SER A 37 5.12 7.63 -11.96
CA SER A 37 4.56 6.28 -11.96
C SER A 37 5.16 5.42 -13.06
N ILE A 38 5.78 4.32 -12.66
CA ILE A 38 6.17 3.19 -13.50
C ILE A 38 4.94 2.39 -13.96
N HIS A 39 3.95 2.23 -13.08
CA HIS A 39 2.71 1.49 -13.35
C HIS A 39 1.59 1.99 -12.44
N GLN A 40 0.38 2.08 -13.00
CA GLN A 40 -0.83 2.43 -12.26
C GLN A 40 -1.93 1.39 -12.52
N SER A 41 -2.70 1.07 -11.49
CA SER A 41 -3.89 0.21 -11.55
C SER A 41 -5.07 0.93 -10.92
N GLY A 42 -5.84 1.66 -11.73
CA GLY A 42 -7.01 2.42 -11.28
C GLY A 42 -8.27 1.57 -11.14
N LEU A 43 -9.15 1.95 -10.21
CA LEU A 43 -10.50 1.44 -10.11
C LEU A 43 -11.31 1.82 -11.36
N SER A 44 -12.23 0.95 -11.80
CA SER A 44 -13.10 1.28 -12.93
C SER A 44 -14.07 2.40 -12.55
N LEU A 45 -14.39 3.28 -13.50
CA LEU A 45 -15.35 4.37 -13.26
C LEU A 45 -16.74 3.85 -12.91
N GLU A 46 -17.12 2.68 -13.43
CA GLU A 46 -18.38 2.02 -13.09
C GLU A 46 -18.40 1.59 -11.61
N ALA A 47 -17.36 0.92 -11.14
CA ALA A 47 -17.24 0.51 -9.74
C ALA A 47 -17.23 1.73 -8.81
N LEU A 48 -16.44 2.77 -9.15
CA LEU A 48 -16.37 4.02 -8.39
C LEU A 48 -17.73 4.69 -8.29
N ARG A 49 -18.47 4.85 -9.40
CA ARG A 49 -19.81 5.46 -9.37
C ARG A 49 -20.77 4.68 -8.48
N ARG A 50 -20.74 3.35 -8.54
CA ARG A 50 -21.60 2.48 -7.73
C ARG A 50 -21.34 2.66 -6.23
N VAL A 51 -20.08 2.55 -5.80
CA VAL A 51 -19.73 2.67 -4.38
C VAL A 51 -19.85 4.10 -3.87
N THR A 52 -19.52 5.11 -4.69
CA THR A 52 -19.68 6.51 -4.31
C THR A 52 -21.15 6.89 -4.13
N ALA A 53 -22.05 6.43 -5.01
CA ALA A 53 -23.49 6.66 -4.85
C ALA A 53 -24.02 6.02 -3.55
N GLN A 54 -23.65 4.77 -3.27
CA GLN A 54 -24.00 4.11 -2.01
C GLN A 54 -23.51 4.89 -0.78
N LEU A 55 -22.28 5.41 -0.82
CA LEU A 55 -21.70 6.19 0.26
C LEU A 55 -22.36 7.56 0.44
N GLU A 56 -22.74 8.23 -0.65
CA GLU A 56 -23.50 9.48 -0.59
C GLU A 56 -24.89 9.26 0.03
N ASP A 57 -25.60 8.19 -0.36
CA ASP A 57 -26.91 7.82 0.23
C ASP A 57 -26.82 7.54 1.74
N MET A 58 -25.71 6.91 2.17
CA MET A 58 -25.44 6.62 3.58
C MET A 58 -24.81 7.79 4.34
N GLN A 59 -24.48 8.90 3.66
CA GLN A 59 -23.76 10.05 4.21
C GLN A 59 -22.40 9.69 4.84
N ILE A 60 -21.68 8.74 4.23
CA ILE A 60 -20.37 8.27 4.70
C ILE A 60 -19.26 8.95 3.89
N PRO A 61 -18.28 9.60 4.54
CA PRO A 61 -17.20 10.28 3.83
C PRO A 61 -16.21 9.30 3.19
N CYS A 62 -15.72 9.67 2.02
CA CYS A 62 -14.67 8.94 1.33
C CYS A 62 -13.69 9.87 0.58
N GLN A 63 -12.53 9.31 0.25
CA GLN A 63 -11.45 9.96 -0.47
C GLN A 63 -11.03 9.13 -1.69
N PHE A 64 -10.84 9.81 -2.81
CA PHE A 64 -10.15 9.27 -3.98
C PHE A 64 -8.67 9.61 -3.88
N HIS A 65 -7.82 8.59 -3.89
CA HIS A 65 -6.37 8.75 -3.88
C HIS A 65 -5.85 8.46 -5.29
N GLY A 66 -5.30 9.49 -5.93
CA GLY A 66 -4.54 9.39 -7.18
C GLY A 66 -3.04 9.25 -6.92
N HIS A 67 -2.25 9.42 -7.97
CA HIS A 67 -0.80 9.57 -7.89
C HIS A 67 -0.40 10.94 -7.36
N GLN A 68 -1.05 12.01 -7.84
CA GLN A 68 -0.65 13.38 -7.54
C GLN A 68 -1.43 13.98 -6.38
N GLN A 69 -2.71 13.63 -6.23
CA GLN A 69 -3.58 14.27 -5.26
C GLN A 69 -4.57 13.33 -4.58
N VAL A 70 -5.13 13.82 -3.47
CA VAL A 70 -6.34 13.28 -2.85
C VAL A 70 -7.51 14.18 -3.21
N VAL A 71 -8.64 13.57 -3.58
CA VAL A 71 -9.89 14.27 -3.87
C VAL A 71 -10.99 13.80 -2.92
N ASP A 72 -11.67 14.73 -2.26
CA ASP A 72 -12.88 14.47 -1.47
C ASP A 72 -13.86 15.66 -1.53
N THR A 73 -14.97 15.53 -0.82
CA THR A 73 -15.92 16.62 -0.58
C THR A 73 -15.63 17.32 0.74
N ARG A 74 -15.86 18.63 0.82
CA ARG A 74 -15.72 19.42 2.06
C ARG A 74 -16.97 19.36 2.98
N SER A 75 -17.87 18.40 2.75
CA SER A 75 -19.25 18.43 3.22
C SER A 75 -19.40 18.42 4.74
N ASN A 76 -18.45 17.86 5.50
CA ASN A 76 -18.55 17.77 6.95
C ASN A 76 -17.27 18.24 7.67
N PRO A 77 -17.32 19.36 8.40
CA PRO A 77 -16.22 19.81 9.26
C PRO A 77 -15.80 18.79 10.33
N GLN A 78 -16.65 17.81 10.65
CA GLN A 78 -16.32 16.71 11.57
C GLN A 78 -15.37 15.66 10.97
N ASP A 79 -15.22 15.64 9.64
CA ASP A 79 -14.26 14.77 8.94
C ASP A 79 -12.82 15.29 9.07
N ALA A 80 -12.66 16.55 9.51
CA ALA A 80 -11.38 17.20 9.73
C ALA A 80 -10.60 16.47 10.84
N GLY A 81 -9.68 15.59 10.41
CA GLY A 81 -8.84 14.78 11.30
C GLY A 81 -9.08 13.27 11.20
N LEU A 82 -10.22 12.84 10.65
CA LEU A 82 -10.53 11.42 10.43
C LEU A 82 -9.84 10.85 9.19
N LEU A 83 -9.77 11.66 8.13
CA LEU A 83 -9.05 11.37 6.88
C LEU A 83 -7.96 12.40 6.64
N ALA A 84 -7.09 12.60 7.64
CA ALA A 84 -6.00 13.57 7.55
C ALA A 84 -5.06 13.23 6.39
N VAL A 85 -5.01 14.12 5.40
CA VAL A 85 -4.04 14.06 4.32
C VAL A 85 -2.73 14.71 4.80
N PRO A 86 -1.59 14.00 4.76
CA PRO A 86 -0.30 14.59 5.10
C PRO A 86 -0.05 15.86 4.26
N GLY A 87 0.41 16.94 4.88
CA GLY A 87 0.60 18.24 4.21
C GLY A 87 1.59 18.26 3.03
N SER A 88 2.27 17.14 2.76
CA SER A 88 3.07 16.94 1.55
C SER A 88 2.27 16.49 0.32
N ILE A 89 0.97 16.24 0.47
CA ILE A 89 0.09 15.74 -0.58
C ILE A 89 -0.93 16.83 -0.95
N PRO A 90 -1.02 17.23 -2.23
CA PRO A 90 -2.11 18.06 -2.73
C PRO A 90 -3.48 17.46 -2.39
N HIS A 91 -4.34 18.29 -1.80
CA HIS A 91 -5.69 17.92 -1.39
C HIS A 91 -6.69 18.83 -2.10
N VAL A 92 -7.51 18.23 -2.95
CA VAL A 92 -8.51 18.93 -3.76
C VAL A 92 -9.89 18.63 -3.21
N HIS A 93 -10.64 19.69 -2.93
CA HIS A 93 -12.04 19.59 -2.53
C HIS A 93 -12.95 19.87 -3.71
N VAL A 94 -13.86 18.95 -3.99
CA VAL A 94 -14.89 19.09 -5.02
C VAL A 94 -16.29 19.17 -4.40
N PRO A 95 -17.28 19.80 -5.08
CA PRO A 95 -18.65 19.82 -4.59
C PRO A 95 -19.34 18.45 -4.61
N SER A 96 -19.01 17.60 -5.59
CA SER A 96 -19.55 16.25 -5.73
C SER A 96 -18.50 15.31 -6.29
N LEU A 97 -18.34 14.14 -5.67
CA LEU A 97 -17.45 13.09 -6.16
C LEU A 97 -18.06 12.37 -7.37
N LEU A 98 -19.38 12.19 -7.41
CA LEU A 98 -20.05 11.64 -8.60
C LEU A 98 -19.88 12.53 -9.84
N GLU A 99 -19.94 13.85 -9.69
CA GLU A 99 -19.64 14.78 -10.79
C GLU A 99 -18.17 14.71 -11.20
N TYR A 100 -17.24 14.65 -10.24
CA TYR A 100 -15.81 14.48 -10.52
C TYR A 100 -15.54 13.22 -11.37
N LEU A 101 -16.22 12.10 -11.09
CA LEU A 101 -16.09 10.84 -11.84
C LEU A 101 -16.62 10.89 -13.29
N GLN A 102 -17.21 12.01 -13.74
CA GLN A 102 -17.53 12.20 -15.17
C GLN A 102 -16.28 12.50 -15.99
N ARG A 103 -15.33 13.24 -15.40
CA ARG A 103 -14.07 13.64 -16.04
C ARG A 103 -12.98 13.82 -14.98
N PRO A 104 -12.44 12.72 -14.42
CA PRO A 104 -11.38 12.83 -13.43
C PRO A 104 -10.09 13.36 -14.08
N GLU A 105 -9.32 14.13 -13.32
CA GLU A 105 -8.02 14.67 -13.77
C GLU A 105 -6.95 13.58 -13.87
N GLU A 106 -7.05 12.54 -13.04
CA GLU A 106 -6.18 11.38 -13.03
C GLU A 106 -6.93 10.11 -12.60
N PRO A 107 -6.40 8.90 -12.83
CA PRO A 107 -7.03 7.66 -12.36
C PRO A 107 -7.14 7.62 -10.83
N VAL A 108 -8.30 7.17 -10.32
CA VAL A 108 -8.45 6.86 -8.89
C VAL A 108 -7.82 5.51 -8.61
N LEU A 109 -6.67 5.52 -7.92
CA LEU A 109 -5.88 4.32 -7.64
C LEU A 109 -6.34 3.61 -6.36
N LYS A 110 -6.98 4.35 -5.46
CA LYS A 110 -7.53 3.82 -4.22
C LYS A 110 -8.71 4.66 -3.72
N LEU A 111 -9.79 4.02 -3.29
CA LEU A 111 -10.85 4.63 -2.50
C LEU A 111 -10.56 4.36 -1.02
N VAL A 112 -10.63 5.40 -0.19
CA VAL A 112 -10.57 5.27 1.27
C VAL A 112 -11.90 5.71 1.85
N VAL A 113 -12.51 4.87 2.67
CA VAL A 113 -13.83 5.10 3.29
C VAL A 113 -13.66 5.07 4.80
N GLN A 114 -14.15 6.10 5.48
CA GLN A 114 -14.14 6.17 6.93
C GLN A 114 -15.51 5.79 7.47
N CYS A 115 -15.64 4.57 8.00
CA CYS A 115 -16.92 4.14 8.56
C CYS A 115 -17.17 4.83 9.92
N PRO A 116 -18.42 5.23 10.22
CA PRO A 116 -18.75 5.92 11.47
C PRO A 116 -18.77 4.99 12.68
N ASP A 117 -19.07 3.70 12.48
CA ASP A 117 -19.13 2.70 13.54
C ASP A 117 -18.81 1.29 13.03
N LYS A 118 -18.69 0.34 13.97
CA LYS A 118 -18.33 -1.06 13.71
C LYS A 118 -19.41 -1.83 12.95
N ALA A 119 -20.69 -1.51 13.14
CA ALA A 119 -21.79 -2.23 12.49
C ALA A 119 -21.81 -1.89 10.99
N ILE A 120 -21.71 -0.61 10.65
CA ILE A 120 -21.59 -0.14 9.26
C ILE A 120 -20.31 -0.67 8.63
N PHE A 121 -19.18 -0.59 9.33
CA PHE A 121 -17.90 -1.14 8.86
C PHE A 121 -18.01 -2.63 8.49
N GLN A 122 -18.59 -3.43 9.37
CA GLN A 122 -18.72 -4.87 9.15
C GLN A 122 -19.67 -5.17 7.98
N SER A 123 -20.82 -4.49 7.92
CA SER A 123 -21.80 -4.65 6.83
C SER A 123 -21.18 -4.32 5.47
N LEU A 124 -20.52 -3.16 5.35
CA LEU A 124 -19.88 -2.74 4.09
C LEU A 124 -18.72 -3.67 3.73
N TYR A 125 -17.92 -4.10 4.71
CA TYR A 125 -16.83 -5.05 4.43
C TYR A 125 -17.37 -6.37 3.88
N GLU A 126 -18.39 -6.96 4.49
CA GLU A 126 -18.97 -8.23 4.03
C GLU A 126 -19.56 -8.11 2.62
N GLU A 127 -20.37 -7.08 2.39
CA GLU A 127 -20.97 -6.79 1.08
C GLU A 127 -19.90 -6.59 0.01
N TRP A 128 -18.93 -5.71 0.26
CA TRP A 128 -17.93 -5.34 -0.72
C TRP A 128 -16.88 -6.42 -0.93
N ASN A 129 -16.58 -7.24 0.08
CA ASN A 129 -15.64 -8.35 -0.08
C ASN A 129 -16.21 -9.49 -0.95
N ALA A 130 -17.54 -9.56 -1.12
CA ALA A 130 -18.17 -10.49 -2.05
C ALA A 130 -18.12 -10.03 -3.52
N SER A 131 -17.76 -8.78 -3.78
CA SER A 131 -17.67 -8.20 -5.13
C SER A 131 -16.41 -8.65 -5.86
N SER A 132 -16.52 -8.90 -7.17
CA SER A 132 -15.36 -9.15 -8.04
C SER A 132 -14.79 -7.88 -8.68
N ASP A 133 -15.39 -6.72 -8.46
CA ASP A 133 -15.02 -5.49 -9.18
C ASP A 133 -13.78 -4.79 -8.59
N TRP A 134 -13.40 -5.15 -7.37
CA TRP A 134 -12.31 -4.53 -6.63
C TRP A 134 -11.64 -5.52 -5.67
N SER A 135 -10.54 -5.06 -5.07
CA SER A 135 -9.93 -5.69 -3.90
C SER A 135 -10.13 -4.78 -2.69
N ILE A 136 -10.58 -5.34 -1.57
CA ILE A 136 -10.84 -4.62 -0.32
C ILE A 136 -9.82 -5.00 0.75
N SER A 137 -9.44 -4.03 1.58
CA SER A 137 -8.66 -4.28 2.80
C SER A 137 -9.05 -3.36 3.93
N ARG A 138 -8.95 -3.89 5.15
CA ARG A 138 -9.17 -3.12 6.39
C ARG A 138 -7.95 -2.24 6.70
N GLY A 139 -8.21 -0.98 7.00
CA GLY A 139 -7.24 -0.02 7.51
C GLY A 139 -7.37 0.16 9.03
N GLU A 140 -6.73 1.20 9.54
CA GLU A 140 -6.85 1.61 10.94
C GLU A 140 -8.18 2.33 11.19
N ASN A 141 -8.63 2.40 12.45
CA ASN A 141 -9.77 3.23 12.87
C ASN A 141 -11.04 3.08 12.02
N LEU A 142 -11.48 1.85 11.72
CA LEU A 142 -12.69 1.58 10.91
C LEU A 142 -12.60 2.08 9.45
N GLN A 143 -11.39 2.13 8.88
CA GLN A 143 -11.22 2.46 7.46
C GLN A 143 -11.33 1.24 6.56
N LEU A 144 -12.05 1.41 5.44
CA LEU A 144 -12.04 0.46 4.32
C LEU A 144 -11.27 1.07 3.15
N ASN A 145 -10.50 0.22 2.48
CA ASN A 145 -9.68 0.61 1.34
C ASN A 145 -10.07 -0.25 0.15
N LEU A 146 -10.52 0.36 -0.94
CA LEU A 146 -10.73 -0.32 -2.22
C LEU A 146 -9.59 0.02 -3.18
N ASN A 147 -9.11 -0.99 -3.87
CA ASN A 147 -8.18 -0.89 -4.99
C ASN A 147 -8.76 -1.69 -6.17
N ALA A 148 -8.23 -1.50 -7.38
CA ALA A 148 -8.68 -2.29 -8.54
C ALA A 148 -8.58 -3.80 -8.28
N GLN A 149 -9.44 -4.59 -8.92
CA GLN A 149 -9.45 -6.05 -8.74
C GLN A 149 -8.05 -6.65 -8.96
N GLY A 150 -7.60 -7.49 -8.01
CA GLY A 150 -6.29 -8.14 -8.06
C GLY A 150 -5.11 -7.23 -7.68
N VAL A 151 -5.37 -5.99 -7.29
CA VAL A 151 -4.34 -5.10 -6.75
C VAL A 151 -4.10 -5.44 -5.28
N SER A 152 -2.84 -5.69 -4.96
CA SER A 152 -2.34 -5.92 -3.61
C SER A 152 -0.88 -5.51 -3.53
N LYS A 153 -0.35 -5.39 -2.30
CA LYS A 153 1.08 -5.13 -2.10
C LYS A 153 1.93 -6.19 -2.79
N PHE A 154 1.48 -7.45 -2.77
CA PHE A 154 2.15 -8.54 -3.47
C PHE A 154 2.10 -8.36 -4.98
N SER A 155 0.94 -8.04 -5.56
CA SER A 155 0.83 -7.91 -7.01
C SER A 155 1.67 -6.75 -7.56
N GLY A 156 1.82 -5.67 -6.78
CA GLY A 156 2.80 -4.60 -7.04
C GLY A 156 4.27 -5.06 -6.96
N ILE A 157 4.64 -5.82 -5.91
CA ILE A 157 5.99 -6.41 -5.79
C ILE A 157 6.27 -7.35 -6.98
N TYR A 158 5.35 -8.25 -7.28
CA TYR A 158 5.47 -9.25 -8.34
C TYR A 158 5.68 -8.60 -9.70
N ARG A 159 4.99 -7.48 -9.97
CA ARG A 159 5.16 -6.68 -11.20
C ARG A 159 6.53 -6.02 -11.32
N LEU A 160 7.19 -5.70 -10.20
CA LEU A 160 8.55 -5.14 -10.20
C LEU A 160 9.64 -6.18 -10.45
N LEU A 161 9.41 -7.44 -10.12
CA LEU A 161 10.43 -8.49 -10.15
C LEU A 161 11.18 -8.60 -11.49
N PRO A 162 10.52 -8.60 -12.67
CA PRO A 162 11.22 -8.66 -13.95
C PRO A 162 12.14 -7.46 -14.20
N ARG A 163 11.72 -6.25 -13.80
CA ARG A 163 12.53 -5.03 -13.94
C ARG A 163 13.76 -5.06 -13.07
N LEU A 164 13.64 -5.64 -11.87
CA LEU A 164 14.74 -5.79 -10.92
C LEU A 164 15.64 -7.00 -11.21
N HIS A 165 15.28 -7.85 -12.17
CA HIS A 165 15.95 -9.13 -12.43
C HIS A 165 16.04 -10.01 -11.17
N VAL A 166 15.00 -9.97 -10.33
CA VAL A 166 14.90 -10.72 -9.08
C VAL A 166 13.86 -11.82 -9.24
N ARG A 167 14.17 -13.04 -8.81
CA ARG A 167 13.19 -14.14 -8.76
C ARG A 167 12.39 -14.07 -7.46
N LEU A 168 11.16 -14.55 -7.47
CA LEU A 168 10.27 -14.49 -6.31
C LEU A 168 10.84 -15.21 -5.08
N GLU A 169 11.57 -16.32 -5.27
CA GLU A 169 12.23 -17.03 -4.16
C GLU A 169 13.32 -16.21 -3.44
N ASN A 170 13.79 -15.12 -4.07
CA ASN A 170 14.79 -14.22 -3.50
C ASN A 170 14.16 -12.99 -2.82
N VAL A 171 12.83 -12.98 -2.66
CA VAL A 171 12.09 -11.86 -2.03
C VAL A 171 11.88 -12.17 -0.54
N VAL A 172 12.27 -11.22 0.30
CA VAL A 172 11.90 -11.20 1.72
C VAL A 172 10.79 -10.16 1.93
N ALA A 173 9.65 -10.57 2.48
CA ALA A 173 8.54 -9.70 2.81
C ALA A 173 8.34 -9.62 4.33
N ILE A 174 8.17 -8.42 4.87
CA ILE A 174 7.92 -8.18 6.29
C ILE A 174 6.72 -7.24 6.39
N GLY A 175 5.72 -7.60 7.18
CA GLY A 175 4.51 -6.81 7.34
C GLY A 175 3.71 -7.20 8.57
N ASN A 176 2.56 -6.56 8.75
CA ASN A 176 1.78 -6.72 9.99
C ASN A 176 0.25 -6.60 9.81
N GLY A 177 -0.22 -6.02 8.71
CA GLY A 177 -1.65 -5.79 8.49
C GLY A 177 -2.30 -6.74 7.49
N GLU A 178 -3.63 -6.61 7.35
CA GLU A 178 -4.42 -7.41 6.41
C GLU A 178 -3.93 -7.29 4.96
N ASN A 179 -3.57 -6.06 4.56
CA ASN A 179 -3.02 -5.78 3.23
C ASN A 179 -1.58 -6.31 3.01
N ASP A 180 -0.91 -6.84 4.04
CA ASP A 180 0.41 -7.49 3.95
C ASP A 180 0.32 -9.01 3.79
N ARG A 181 -0.83 -9.62 4.10
CA ARG A 181 -0.99 -11.09 4.14
C ARG A 181 -0.48 -11.74 2.87
N GLU A 182 -0.95 -11.30 1.70
CA GLU A 182 -0.55 -11.93 0.43
C GLU A 182 0.97 -11.87 0.21
N MET A 183 1.63 -10.75 0.51
CA MET A 183 3.09 -10.66 0.29
C MET A 183 3.87 -11.51 1.29
N ILE A 184 3.38 -11.64 2.53
CA ILE A 184 3.97 -12.50 3.55
C ILE A 184 3.84 -13.97 3.15
N PHE A 185 2.68 -14.43 2.70
CA PHE A 185 2.47 -15.83 2.34
C PHE A 185 3.14 -16.25 1.04
N ARG A 186 3.35 -15.32 0.09
CA ARG A 186 3.80 -15.67 -1.27
C ARG A 186 5.26 -15.31 -1.57
N ALA A 187 5.91 -14.47 -0.76
CA ALA A 187 7.33 -14.17 -0.92
C ALA A 187 8.20 -15.41 -0.64
N GLY A 188 9.43 -15.43 -1.18
CA GLY A 188 10.40 -16.49 -0.90
C GLY A 188 10.66 -16.69 0.60
N ALA A 189 10.61 -15.61 1.38
CA ALA A 189 10.52 -15.64 2.82
C ALA A 189 9.65 -14.50 3.37
N GLY A 190 8.54 -14.85 4.02
CA GLY A 190 7.66 -13.89 4.69
C GLY A 190 7.85 -13.87 6.20
N TYR A 191 7.73 -12.70 6.82
CA TYR A 191 7.73 -12.53 8.27
C TYR A 191 6.57 -11.66 8.73
N ALA A 192 5.80 -12.16 9.70
CA ALA A 192 4.85 -11.36 10.45
C ALA A 192 5.56 -10.67 11.62
N MET A 193 5.34 -9.37 11.80
CA MET A 193 5.81 -8.64 12.99
C MET A 193 5.05 -9.13 14.24
N GLU A 194 5.62 -8.97 15.43
CA GLU A 194 4.92 -9.38 16.66
C GLU A 194 3.59 -8.64 16.87
N ASN A 195 3.54 -7.36 16.50
CA ASN A 195 2.37 -6.51 16.53
C ASN A 195 1.46 -6.67 15.29
N SER A 196 1.46 -7.84 14.66
CA SER A 196 0.58 -8.16 13.52
C SER A 196 -0.86 -8.38 13.95
N ASP A 197 -1.78 -8.31 12.98
CA ASP A 197 -3.16 -8.73 13.19
C ASP A 197 -3.26 -10.20 13.63
N SER A 198 -4.36 -10.54 14.32
CA SER A 198 -4.55 -11.88 14.88
C SER A 198 -4.52 -12.98 13.82
N TYR A 199 -5.01 -12.69 12.62
CA TYR A 199 -5.00 -13.64 11.51
C TYR A 199 -3.56 -14.02 11.12
N LEU A 200 -2.67 -13.05 10.94
CA LEU A 200 -1.27 -13.28 10.63
C LEU A 200 -0.56 -14.02 11.75
N LEU A 201 -0.82 -13.65 13.01
CA LEU A 201 -0.22 -14.36 14.14
C LEU A 201 -0.68 -15.82 14.18
N GLU A 202 -1.95 -16.10 13.94
CA GLU A 202 -2.49 -17.47 13.94
C GLU A 202 -2.01 -18.32 12.76
N HIS A 203 -1.91 -17.73 11.55
CA HIS A 203 -1.72 -18.49 10.31
C HIS A 203 -0.29 -18.43 9.74
N HIS A 204 0.61 -17.60 10.29
CA HIS A 204 1.99 -17.47 9.79
C HIS A 204 3.04 -17.68 10.89
N PRO A 205 3.74 -18.83 10.93
CA PRO A 205 4.64 -19.18 12.03
C PRO A 205 5.98 -18.42 12.01
N ALA A 206 6.42 -17.94 10.84
CA ALA A 206 7.65 -17.17 10.75
C ALA A 206 7.40 -15.73 11.23
N ARG A 207 7.83 -15.45 12.46
CA ARG A 207 7.61 -14.17 13.14
C ARG A 207 8.92 -13.43 13.40
N THR A 208 8.84 -12.11 13.55
CA THR A 208 9.93 -11.26 14.06
C THR A 208 9.42 -10.41 15.23
N LEU A 209 10.32 -9.63 15.86
CA LEU A 209 10.01 -8.73 16.97
C LEU A 209 9.00 -7.64 16.55
N SER A 210 8.49 -6.89 17.53
CA SER A 210 7.64 -5.73 17.26
C SER A 210 8.38 -4.62 16.49
N ASN A 211 7.63 -3.65 15.97
CA ASN A 211 8.24 -2.45 15.37
C ASN A 211 9.07 -1.64 16.38
N ASP A 212 8.65 -1.60 17.64
CA ASP A 212 9.34 -0.85 18.71
C ASP A 212 10.65 -1.52 19.14
N GLU A 213 10.78 -2.83 18.90
CA GLU A 213 11.98 -3.62 19.18
C GLU A 213 12.86 -3.83 17.92
N GLY A 214 12.51 -3.16 16.82
CA GLY A 214 13.30 -3.21 15.58
C GLY A 214 13.20 -4.54 14.83
N GLY A 215 12.01 -5.15 14.78
CA GLY A 215 11.76 -6.44 14.10
C GLY A 215 12.22 -6.50 12.64
N VAL A 216 12.11 -5.41 11.88
CA VAL A 216 12.66 -5.35 10.51
C VAL A 216 14.18 -5.50 10.52
N ALA A 217 14.87 -4.76 11.39
CA ALA A 217 16.32 -4.82 11.51
C ALA A 217 16.80 -6.20 12.00
N HIS A 218 16.03 -6.85 12.88
CA HIS A 218 16.31 -8.21 13.33
C HIS A 218 16.33 -9.21 12.16
N VAL A 219 15.31 -9.20 11.29
CA VAL A 219 15.27 -10.05 10.09
C VAL A 219 16.42 -9.74 9.15
N LEU A 220 16.65 -8.46 8.83
CA LEU A 220 17.71 -8.08 7.89
C LEU A 220 19.11 -8.49 8.36
N ARG A 221 19.41 -8.36 9.66
CA ARG A 221 20.69 -8.80 10.24
C ARG A 221 20.93 -10.29 10.01
N ARG A 222 19.90 -11.13 10.12
CA ARG A 222 20.01 -12.57 9.85
C ARG A 222 20.50 -12.84 8.43
N TYR A 223 19.90 -12.21 7.42
CA TYR A 223 20.29 -12.39 6.03
C TYR A 223 21.68 -11.85 5.73
N VAL A 224 22.05 -10.69 6.30
CA VAL A 224 23.40 -10.14 6.15
C VAL A 224 24.43 -11.11 6.76
N SER A 225 24.21 -11.60 7.98
CA SER A 225 25.13 -12.53 8.65
C SER A 225 25.26 -13.88 7.91
N GLU A 226 24.15 -14.45 7.42
CA GLU A 226 24.15 -15.69 6.62
C GLU A 226 24.88 -15.51 5.27
N THR A 227 24.83 -14.32 4.67
CA THR A 227 25.56 -14.00 3.44
C THR A 227 27.08 -13.96 3.68
N HIS A 228 27.51 -13.50 4.86
CA HIS A 228 28.93 -13.48 5.24
C HIS A 228 29.46 -14.88 5.53
N SER A 229 28.66 -15.78 6.10
CA SER A 229 29.08 -17.15 6.40
C SER A 229 29.11 -18.08 5.18
N ARG A 230 28.35 -17.77 4.12
CA ARG A 230 28.31 -18.55 2.85
C ARG A 230 29.22 -18.02 1.73
N GLY A 231 30.10 -17.05 1.99
CA GLY A 231 31.08 -16.58 1.00
C GLY A 231 30.50 -15.81 -0.20
N PHE A 232 29.28 -15.27 -0.10
CA PHE A 232 28.63 -14.49 -1.16
C PHE A 232 29.10 -13.01 -1.24
N THR A 233 30.11 -12.63 -0.44
CA THR A 233 30.64 -11.27 -0.33
C THR A 233 31.29 -10.75 -1.62
N LYS A 234 31.84 -11.62 -2.48
CA LYS A 234 32.44 -11.16 -3.76
C LYS A 234 31.41 -10.59 -4.72
N THR A 235 30.17 -11.07 -4.74
CA THR A 235 29.15 -10.62 -5.70
C THR A 235 28.56 -9.26 -5.32
N LEU A 236 28.29 -9.02 -4.04
CA LEU A 236 27.77 -7.73 -3.58
C LEU A 236 28.82 -6.62 -3.58
N GLU A 237 30.08 -6.91 -3.23
CA GLU A 237 31.16 -5.93 -3.39
C GLU A 237 31.43 -5.58 -4.85
N THR A 238 31.30 -6.55 -5.76
CA THR A 238 31.48 -6.30 -7.19
C THR A 238 30.33 -5.46 -7.75
N LEU A 239 29.09 -5.73 -7.34
CA LEU A 239 27.93 -4.91 -7.73
C LEU A 239 28.03 -3.48 -7.17
N TYR A 240 28.45 -3.31 -5.91
CA TYR A 240 28.65 -2.00 -5.30
C TYR A 240 29.82 -1.21 -5.94
N ARG A 241 30.93 -1.88 -6.27
CA ARG A 241 32.06 -1.23 -6.97
C ARG A 241 31.72 -0.83 -8.40
N ASN A 242 30.86 -1.59 -9.08
CA ASN A 242 30.43 -1.29 -10.44
C ASN A 242 29.39 -0.17 -10.50
N SER A 243 28.58 0.03 -9.45
CA SER A 243 27.61 1.14 -9.37
C SER A 243 28.20 2.49 -8.98
N VAL A 244 29.43 2.52 -8.45
CA VAL A 244 30.15 3.77 -8.06
C VAL A 244 31.06 4.26 -9.19
N LYS A 245 31.23 3.48 -10.27
CA LYS A 245 32.08 3.82 -11.42
C LYS A 245 31.32 4.09 -12.72
N ALA A 246 29.98 4.08 -12.69
CA ALA A 246 29.12 4.40 -13.83
C ALA A 246 28.42 5.74 -13.61
#